data_AF-X7ZAY4-F1
#
_entry.id   AF-X7ZAY4-F1
#
_cell.length_a   1.000
_cell.length_b   1.000
_cell.length_c   1.000
_cell.angle_alpha   90.00
_cell.angle_beta   90.00
_cell.angle_gamma   90.00
#
_symmetry.space_group_name_H-M   'P 1'
#
loop_
_entity.id
_entity.type
_entity.pdbx_description
1 polymer ?
#
loop_
_entity_poly.entity_id
_entity_poly.type
_entity_poly.pdbx_seq_one_letter_code
_entity_poly.pdbx_strand_id
1 'polypeptide(L)'
;MLRLSRSRLHQRRGGGGSAGRRRGRIPEADMSTKLKLLGVDVASFGDAMATTPNCLEVVVNDAVNQTYAKLVLSDDARTLLGGILVGDASNYGVLRPMVGSELPGDPLALIAPAQSGGAAGVLGVGALPDCAQICSCNNVTKGDLTAAIANGCADVPALKSCTSAGTSCGSCVPMLKQLLEAEGVQQSKALCEHFSQSRQELFEIIMATGIRTFSGLLERFGTGKGCDICKPAVASILASTGSEHILDGEQASLQDSNDHFLANIQKNGSYSVVPRVPGGDIKPEHLILIGQIAQEFGLYTKITGGQRIDMFGARVDQLPAIWKRLVDAGMESGHAYGKAVRTVKSCVGNDWCRYGQQDSVQLAIDLELRYRGLRAPHKIKMGVSGCARECAEARAKDVGVIATEKGWNLYVGGNGGFTPRHAQLLASDLDEKTLIRYIDRFLMFYIRTADRLQRTAPWIESLEGGLDHVRDVVCNDSLGLAEEFEAAIARHVANYKCEWKGVLEDPEKLSRFVSFVNAPDAPDPTVTFTEYNGRKRPAPPNDGRADPVLIGMPRVRT
;
A
#
# COMPACT_ATOMS: atom_id res chain seq x y z
N MET A 1 8.54 20.50 -40.00
CA MET A 1 8.46 19.54 -41.12
C MET A 1 8.49 18.13 -40.54
N LEU A 2 7.33 17.54 -40.25
CA LEU A 2 7.18 16.13 -39.90
C LEU A 2 5.77 15.71 -40.36
N ARG A 3 5.73 14.78 -41.32
CA ARG A 3 4.54 14.35 -42.06
C ARG A 3 3.75 13.34 -41.23
N LEU A 4 2.46 13.59 -41.03
CA LEU A 4 1.49 12.61 -40.55
C LEU A 4 1.06 11.69 -41.70
N SER A 5 1.28 10.39 -41.57
CA SER A 5 0.85 9.36 -42.52
C SER A 5 -0.66 9.10 -42.39
N ARG A 6 -1.42 9.33 -43.47
CA ARG A 6 -2.83 8.93 -43.58
C ARG A 6 -2.94 7.47 -44.02
N SER A 7 -3.51 6.61 -43.17
CA SER A 7 -3.96 5.28 -43.58
C SER A 7 -5.31 5.37 -44.30
N ARG A 8 -5.32 5.00 -45.58
CA ARG A 8 -6.53 4.84 -46.42
C ARG A 8 -7.21 3.52 -46.05
N LEU A 9 -8.48 3.55 -45.70
CA LEU A 9 -9.33 2.35 -45.65
C LEU A 9 -10.19 2.29 -46.91
N HIS A 10 -10.13 1.11 -47.56
CA HIS A 10 -10.77 0.76 -48.82
C HIS A 10 -12.29 0.91 -48.80
N GLN A 11 -12.82 1.55 -49.85
CA GLN A 11 -14.20 1.39 -50.30
C GLN A 11 -14.41 -0.01 -50.85
N ARG A 12 -15.38 -0.75 -50.30
CA ARG A 12 -16.11 -1.79 -51.04
C ARG A 12 -17.57 -1.38 -51.11
N ARG A 13 -18.07 -1.25 -52.35
CA ARG A 13 -19.49 -1.04 -52.70
C ARG A 13 -20.18 -2.39 -52.91
N GLY A 14 -21.49 -2.40 -52.63
CA GLY A 14 -22.47 -3.46 -52.92
C GLY A 14 -23.20 -3.85 -51.63
N GLY A 15 -24.51 -3.70 -51.45
CA GLY A 15 -25.62 -3.32 -52.31
C GLY A 15 -26.87 -4.05 -51.77
N GLY A 16 -27.92 -3.31 -51.39
CA GLY A 16 -29.27 -3.85 -51.15
C GLY A 16 -29.80 -3.83 -49.72
N GLY A 17 -31.01 -3.28 -49.54
CA GLY A 17 -31.92 -3.63 -48.43
C GLY A 17 -32.23 -2.52 -47.42
N SER A 18 -33.42 -1.94 -47.54
CA SER A 18 -34.00 -0.85 -46.75
C SER A 18 -34.37 -1.20 -45.29
N ALA A 19 -34.10 -0.29 -44.35
CA ALA A 19 -35.01 0.11 -43.27
C ALA A 19 -34.38 1.24 -42.44
N GLY A 20 -35.12 2.32 -42.23
CA GLY A 20 -34.66 3.51 -41.52
C GLY A 20 -34.25 3.23 -40.07
N ARG A 21 -33.01 3.58 -39.72
CA ARG A 21 -32.58 3.78 -38.33
C ARG A 21 -32.17 5.24 -38.17
N ARG A 22 -32.81 5.94 -37.23
CA ARG A 22 -32.34 7.22 -36.70
C ARG A 22 -30.89 7.04 -36.27
N ARG A 23 -29.97 7.81 -36.85
CA ARG A 23 -28.56 7.83 -36.44
C ARG A 23 -28.50 8.32 -34.99
N GLY A 24 -28.26 7.41 -34.06
CA GLY A 24 -27.78 7.78 -32.73
C GLY A 24 -26.45 8.50 -32.90
N ARG A 25 -26.40 9.76 -32.49
CA ARG A 25 -25.16 10.54 -32.44
C ARG A 25 -24.27 9.85 -31.40
N ILE A 26 -23.14 9.30 -31.82
CA ILE A 26 -22.09 8.85 -30.91
C ILE A 26 -21.64 10.12 -30.16
N PRO A 27 -21.73 10.18 -28.81
CA PRO A 27 -21.17 11.29 -28.05
C PRO A 27 -19.68 11.42 -28.39
N GLU A 28 -19.19 12.65 -28.46
CA GLU A 28 -17.78 12.92 -28.69
C GLU A 28 -16.94 12.16 -27.65
N ALA A 29 -15.83 11.55 -28.08
CA ALA A 29 -15.00 10.75 -27.18
C ALA A 29 -14.42 11.65 -26.09
N ASP A 30 -14.53 11.23 -24.82
CA ASP A 30 -13.88 11.92 -23.70
C ASP A 30 -12.36 11.87 -23.89
N MET A 31 -11.78 13.02 -24.28
CA MET A 31 -10.34 13.18 -24.51
C MET A 31 -9.58 13.59 -23.22
N SER A 32 -10.25 13.62 -22.06
CA SER A 32 -9.60 13.99 -20.81
C SER A 32 -8.50 12.99 -20.46
N THR A 33 -7.34 13.52 -20.08
CA THR A 33 -6.13 12.73 -19.87
C THR A 33 -5.45 13.21 -18.60
N LYS A 34 -5.15 12.27 -17.69
CA LYS A 34 -4.24 12.49 -16.55
C LYS A 34 -3.00 11.64 -16.78
N LEU A 35 -1.88 12.30 -17.01
CA LEU A 35 -0.59 11.67 -17.25
C LEU A 35 0.33 11.95 -16.06
N LYS A 36 1.03 10.91 -15.61
CA LYS A 36 2.20 11.05 -14.75
C LYS A 36 3.42 10.89 -15.62
N LEU A 37 4.01 12.01 -16.04
CA LEU A 37 5.22 12.02 -16.85
C LEU A 37 6.38 12.51 -15.97
N LEU A 38 7.42 11.71 -15.79
CA LEU A 38 8.70 12.09 -15.17
C LEU A 38 8.60 13.11 -14.00
N GLY A 39 7.82 12.76 -12.96
CA GLY A 39 7.75 13.56 -11.73
C GLY A 39 6.91 14.84 -11.79
N VAL A 40 6.23 15.12 -12.90
CA VAL A 40 5.31 16.25 -13.05
C VAL A 40 3.90 15.70 -13.32
N ASP A 41 2.94 16.06 -12.47
CA ASP A 41 1.54 15.70 -12.68
C ASP A 41 0.96 16.62 -13.76
N VAL A 42 0.37 16.04 -14.79
CA VAL A 42 -0.30 16.78 -15.87
C VAL A 42 -1.71 16.27 -16.04
N ALA A 43 -2.67 17.17 -16.07
CA ALA A 43 -4.06 16.86 -16.33
C ALA A 43 -4.69 17.85 -17.30
N SER A 44 -5.51 17.35 -18.21
CA SER A 44 -6.31 18.14 -19.14
C SER A 44 -7.73 17.58 -19.21
N PHE A 45 -8.73 18.47 -19.25
CA PHE A 45 -10.14 18.11 -19.25
C PHE A 45 -11.00 19.16 -19.97
N GLY A 46 -12.15 18.74 -20.51
CA GLY A 46 -13.07 19.60 -21.25
C GLY A 46 -12.42 20.32 -22.44
N ASP A 47 -12.89 21.53 -22.72
CA ASP A 47 -12.31 22.44 -23.71
C ASP A 47 -11.02 23.10 -23.20
N ALA A 48 -10.01 22.27 -22.96
CA ALA A 48 -8.74 22.70 -22.36
C ALA A 48 -7.96 23.71 -23.23
N MET A 49 -8.25 23.74 -24.53
CA MET A 49 -7.59 24.60 -25.52
C MET A 49 -8.38 25.86 -25.85
N ALA A 50 -9.46 26.17 -25.12
CA ALA A 50 -10.25 27.39 -25.30
C ALA A 50 -10.78 27.54 -26.75
N THR A 51 -11.29 26.44 -27.30
CA THR A 51 -11.83 26.39 -28.68
C THR A 51 -13.25 26.92 -28.79
N THR A 52 -13.97 26.99 -27.67
CA THR A 52 -15.33 27.55 -27.58
C THR A 52 -15.28 29.06 -27.85
N PRO A 53 -16.12 29.60 -28.77
CA PRO A 53 -16.17 31.04 -29.03
C PRO A 53 -16.51 31.83 -27.76
N ASN A 54 -15.86 32.98 -27.57
CA ASN A 54 -16.06 33.91 -26.44
C ASN A 54 -15.82 33.29 -25.05
N CYS A 55 -15.06 32.20 -24.95
CA CYS A 55 -14.66 31.68 -23.65
C CYS A 55 -13.62 32.59 -22.97
N LEU A 56 -13.56 32.52 -21.64
CA LEU A 56 -12.60 33.23 -20.82
C LEU A 56 -11.56 32.25 -20.28
N GLU A 57 -10.28 32.66 -20.28
CA GLU A 57 -9.19 31.86 -19.71
C GLU A 57 -8.73 32.49 -18.38
N VAL A 58 -8.79 31.71 -17.29
CA VAL A 58 -8.23 32.07 -15.99
C VAL A 58 -6.94 31.27 -15.81
N VAL A 59 -5.81 31.94 -15.72
CA VAL A 59 -4.48 31.31 -15.75
C VAL A 59 -3.65 31.72 -14.54
N VAL A 60 -3.06 30.73 -13.89
CA VAL A 60 -2.02 30.90 -12.87
C VAL A 60 -0.75 30.21 -13.38
N ASN A 61 0.34 30.97 -13.45
CA ASN A 61 1.66 30.47 -13.80
C ASN A 61 2.64 30.80 -12.67
N ASP A 62 3.03 29.81 -11.89
CA ASP A 62 3.99 29.93 -10.80
C ASP A 62 5.33 29.32 -11.22
N ALA A 63 6.23 30.19 -11.67
CA ALA A 63 7.56 29.80 -12.11
C ALA A 63 8.45 29.31 -10.96
N VAL A 64 8.18 29.72 -9.71
CA VAL A 64 8.98 29.34 -8.54
C VAL A 64 8.67 27.91 -8.14
N ASN A 65 7.38 27.57 -8.07
CA ASN A 65 6.91 26.22 -7.74
C ASN A 65 6.81 25.29 -8.96
N GLN A 66 7.13 25.78 -10.17
CA GLN A 66 7.04 25.06 -11.43
C GLN A 66 5.63 24.50 -11.72
N THR A 67 4.59 25.25 -11.34
CA THR A 67 3.19 24.86 -11.55
C THR A 67 2.49 25.80 -12.53
N TYR A 68 1.66 25.23 -13.39
CA TYR A 68 0.79 25.98 -14.30
C TYR A 68 -0.63 25.42 -14.21
N ALA A 69 -1.59 26.31 -14.02
CA ALA A 69 -3.01 25.96 -13.97
C ALA A 69 -3.82 26.91 -14.84
N LYS A 70 -4.75 26.36 -15.60
CA LYS A 70 -5.66 27.09 -16.46
C LYS A 70 -7.07 26.52 -16.33
N LEU A 71 -8.06 27.41 -16.14
CA LEU A 71 -9.48 27.11 -16.33
C LEU A 71 -9.99 27.86 -17.56
N VAL A 72 -10.85 27.21 -18.32
CA VAL A 72 -11.58 27.79 -19.45
C VAL A 72 -13.04 27.88 -19.05
N LEU A 73 -13.62 29.08 -19.14
CA LEU A 73 -14.95 29.41 -18.64
C LEU A 73 -15.84 29.97 -19.77
N SER A 74 -17.16 29.96 -19.56
CA SER A 74 -18.10 30.70 -20.40
C SER A 74 -17.84 32.22 -20.34
N ASP A 75 -18.41 32.96 -21.29
CA ASP A 75 -18.30 34.43 -21.44
C ASP A 75 -18.71 35.20 -20.16
N ASP A 76 -19.62 34.62 -19.37
CA ASP A 76 -20.07 35.18 -18.07
C ASP A 76 -19.19 34.76 -16.87
N ALA A 77 -18.08 34.05 -17.12
CA ALA A 77 -17.16 33.49 -16.12
C ALA A 77 -17.79 32.48 -15.13
N ARG A 78 -18.98 31.93 -15.41
CA ARG A 78 -19.70 31.04 -14.47
C ARG A 78 -19.50 29.57 -14.75
N THR A 79 -19.57 29.14 -16.00
CA THR A 79 -19.59 27.71 -16.36
C THR A 79 -18.18 27.22 -16.68
N LEU A 80 -17.73 26.13 -16.06
CA LEU A 80 -16.45 25.51 -16.39
C LEU A 80 -16.55 24.75 -17.72
N LEU A 81 -15.79 25.18 -18.73
CA LEU A 81 -15.74 24.52 -20.04
C LEU A 81 -14.58 23.52 -20.13
N GLY A 82 -13.47 23.77 -19.43
CA GLY A 82 -12.29 22.90 -19.45
C GLY A 82 -11.13 23.46 -18.63
N GLY A 83 -9.98 22.79 -18.70
CA GLY A 83 -8.79 23.25 -18.00
C GLY A 83 -7.55 22.40 -18.22
N ILE A 84 -6.40 22.97 -17.84
CA ILE A 84 -5.08 22.35 -17.89
C ILE A 84 -4.42 22.56 -16.53
N LEU A 85 -3.92 21.49 -15.90
CA LEU A 85 -3.13 21.52 -14.67
C LEU A 85 -1.78 20.86 -14.92
N VAL A 86 -0.69 21.49 -14.53
CA VAL A 86 0.70 21.05 -14.71
C VAL A 86 1.47 21.31 -13.43
N GLY A 87 2.25 20.32 -12.97
CA GLY A 87 3.00 20.39 -11.72
C GLY A 87 2.15 19.93 -10.53
N ASP A 88 1.05 20.64 -10.26
CA ASP A 88 0.04 20.26 -9.26
C ASP A 88 -1.31 19.98 -9.93
N ALA A 89 -1.73 18.71 -9.90
CA ALA A 89 -3.03 18.26 -10.41
C ALA A 89 -3.93 17.71 -9.30
N SER A 90 -3.75 18.17 -8.06
CA SER A 90 -4.57 17.80 -6.89
C SER A 90 -6.06 18.07 -7.12
N ASN A 91 -6.40 19.25 -7.67
CA ASN A 91 -7.78 19.67 -7.94
C ASN A 91 -8.42 18.99 -9.17
N TYR A 92 -7.69 18.20 -9.96
CA TYR A 92 -8.23 17.52 -11.14
C TYR A 92 -9.45 16.64 -10.80
N GLY A 93 -9.40 15.94 -9.67
CA GLY A 93 -10.49 15.03 -9.26
C GLY A 93 -11.81 15.74 -9.00
N VAL A 94 -11.76 17.02 -8.65
CA VAL A 94 -12.93 17.87 -8.36
C VAL A 94 -13.36 18.63 -9.61
N LEU A 95 -12.40 19.22 -10.34
CA LEU A 95 -12.68 20.07 -11.50
C LEU A 95 -13.18 19.29 -12.72
N ARG A 96 -12.64 18.08 -13.00
CA ARG A 96 -13.09 17.29 -14.15
C ARG A 96 -14.60 16.97 -14.11
N PRO A 97 -15.17 16.50 -12.99
CA PRO A 97 -16.61 16.27 -12.89
C PRO A 97 -17.49 17.53 -13.05
N MET A 98 -16.93 18.73 -12.88
CA MET A 98 -17.65 20.00 -12.96
C MET A 98 -17.69 20.61 -14.36
N VAL A 99 -17.05 19.98 -15.36
CA VAL A 99 -17.12 20.44 -16.75
C VAL A 99 -18.57 20.47 -17.22
N GLY A 100 -18.99 21.64 -17.72
CA GLY A 100 -20.37 21.94 -18.13
C GLY A 100 -21.28 22.43 -17.00
N SER A 101 -20.76 22.64 -15.79
CA SER A 101 -21.51 23.13 -14.61
C SER A 101 -20.99 24.50 -14.14
N GLU A 102 -21.81 25.21 -13.35
CA GLU A 102 -21.42 26.47 -12.70
C GLU A 102 -20.36 26.22 -11.63
N LEU A 103 -19.29 27.03 -11.64
CA LEU A 103 -18.22 26.97 -10.64
C LEU A 103 -18.66 27.66 -9.34
N PRO A 104 -18.53 26.98 -8.20
CA PRO A 104 -18.70 27.58 -6.89
C PRO A 104 -17.48 28.43 -6.54
N GLY A 105 -17.72 29.71 -6.28
CA GLY A 105 -16.69 30.65 -5.83
C GLY A 105 -15.86 31.28 -6.96
N ASP A 106 -14.76 31.94 -6.59
CA ASP A 106 -13.86 32.60 -7.54
C ASP A 106 -13.00 31.58 -8.29
N PRO A 107 -13.07 31.51 -9.64
CA PRO A 107 -12.25 30.63 -10.44
C PRO A 107 -10.74 30.77 -10.20
N LEU A 108 -10.25 31.97 -9.88
CA LEU A 108 -8.83 32.19 -9.61
C LEU A 108 -8.40 31.52 -8.30
N ALA A 109 -9.24 31.54 -7.28
CA ALA A 109 -8.96 30.92 -5.98
C ALA A 109 -8.87 29.38 -6.06
N LEU A 110 -9.52 28.76 -7.05
CA LEU A 110 -9.52 27.31 -7.26
C LEU A 110 -8.23 26.78 -7.90
N ILE A 111 -7.42 27.66 -8.48
CA ILE A 111 -6.16 27.31 -9.15
C ILE A 111 -4.96 28.09 -8.60
N ALA A 112 -5.16 28.96 -7.61
CA ALA A 112 -4.09 29.68 -6.94
C ALA A 112 -3.30 28.76 -5.98
N PRO A 113 -1.99 29.00 -5.78
CA PRO A 113 -1.20 28.24 -4.81
C PRO A 113 -1.76 28.43 -3.39
N ALA A 114 -1.83 27.34 -2.62
CA ALA A 114 -2.24 27.42 -1.22
C ALA A 114 -1.28 28.33 -0.44
N GLN A 115 -1.79 29.43 0.13
CA GLN A 115 -1.00 30.24 1.06
C GLN A 115 -0.78 29.43 2.35
N SER A 116 0.47 29.33 2.78
CA SER A 116 0.85 28.78 4.07
C SER A 116 0.15 29.55 5.20
N GLY A 117 -0.94 28.98 5.74
CA GLY A 117 -1.67 29.50 6.90
C GLY A 117 -3.12 29.91 6.69
N GLY A 118 -3.68 29.80 5.47
CA GLY A 118 -5.10 30.04 5.21
C GLY A 118 -5.74 28.84 4.51
N ALA A 119 -6.96 28.45 4.90
CA ALA A 119 -7.73 27.39 4.26
C ALA A 119 -8.07 27.78 2.80
N ALA A 120 -7.14 27.56 1.88
CA ALA A 120 -7.32 27.81 0.48
C ALA A 120 -8.18 26.69 -0.14
N GLY A 121 -9.46 27.00 -0.40
CA GLY A 121 -10.16 26.65 -1.64
C GLY A 121 -10.23 25.20 -2.12
N VAL A 122 -9.95 24.19 -1.31
CA VAL A 122 -10.22 22.79 -1.70
C VAL A 122 -11.72 22.58 -1.65
N LEU A 123 -12.37 22.68 -2.81
CA LEU A 123 -13.75 22.24 -2.99
C LEU A 123 -13.83 20.74 -2.63
N GLY A 124 -14.42 20.44 -1.47
CA GLY A 124 -14.66 19.05 -1.06
C GLY A 124 -15.67 18.36 -1.98
N VAL A 125 -15.72 17.03 -1.97
CA VAL A 125 -16.66 16.24 -2.79
C VAL A 125 -18.13 16.63 -2.51
N GLY A 126 -18.40 17.15 -1.30
CA GLY A 126 -19.69 17.75 -0.93
C GLY A 126 -20.10 18.98 -1.75
N ALA A 127 -19.17 19.71 -2.36
CA ALA A 127 -19.46 20.88 -3.19
C ALA A 127 -19.73 20.55 -4.68
N LEU A 128 -19.60 19.28 -5.09
CA LEU A 128 -19.89 18.87 -6.47
C LEU A 128 -21.40 18.95 -6.78
N PRO A 129 -21.80 19.24 -8.03
CA PRO A 129 -23.21 19.16 -8.43
C PRO A 129 -23.72 17.71 -8.46
N ASP A 130 -25.02 17.50 -8.32
CA ASP A 130 -25.62 16.15 -8.31
C ASP A 130 -25.36 15.38 -9.61
N CYS A 131 -25.28 16.07 -10.75
CA CYS A 131 -24.96 15.44 -12.03
C CYS A 131 -23.48 15.04 -12.18
N ALA A 132 -22.60 15.41 -11.23
CA ALA A 132 -21.18 15.13 -11.30
C ALA A 132 -20.92 13.62 -11.34
N GLN A 133 -20.18 13.16 -12.34
CA GLN A 133 -19.86 11.75 -12.50
C GLN A 133 -18.80 11.31 -11.48
N ILE A 134 -19.15 10.42 -10.55
CA ILE A 134 -18.25 9.92 -9.49
C ILE A 134 -17.63 8.57 -9.88
N CYS A 135 -18.41 7.65 -10.43
CA CYS A 135 -17.92 6.36 -10.92
C CYS A 135 -18.07 6.24 -12.44
N SER A 136 -16.99 6.48 -13.19
CA SER A 136 -17.04 6.34 -14.67
C SER A 136 -17.26 4.89 -15.13
N CYS A 137 -16.77 3.88 -14.41
CA CYS A 137 -16.91 2.48 -14.82
C CYS A 137 -18.35 1.98 -14.80
N ASN A 138 -19.14 2.46 -13.85
CA ASN A 138 -20.53 2.03 -13.65
C ASN A 138 -21.53 3.17 -13.85
N ASN A 139 -21.06 4.31 -14.39
CA ASN A 139 -21.86 5.50 -14.71
C ASN A 139 -22.72 5.99 -13.52
N VAL A 140 -22.10 6.15 -12.35
CA VAL A 140 -22.76 6.58 -11.11
C VAL A 140 -22.41 8.03 -10.79
N THR A 141 -23.42 8.88 -10.67
CA THR A 141 -23.29 10.30 -10.34
C THR A 141 -23.28 10.57 -8.83
N LYS A 142 -22.96 11.79 -8.42
CA LYS A 142 -23.10 12.22 -7.03
C LYS A 142 -24.56 12.10 -6.57
N GLY A 143 -25.52 12.52 -7.40
CA GLY A 143 -26.95 12.46 -7.10
C GLY A 143 -27.44 11.03 -6.85
N ASP A 144 -26.94 10.04 -7.60
CA ASP A 144 -27.25 8.63 -7.36
C ASP A 144 -26.74 8.16 -5.99
N LEU A 145 -25.57 8.65 -5.58
CA LEU A 145 -24.95 8.31 -4.30
C LEU A 145 -25.65 9.02 -3.14
N THR A 146 -25.92 10.32 -3.24
CA THR A 146 -26.64 11.07 -2.19
C THR A 146 -28.07 10.55 -2.03
N ALA A 147 -28.75 10.18 -3.12
CA ALA A 147 -30.03 9.48 -3.06
C ALA A 147 -29.92 8.11 -2.38
N ALA A 148 -28.88 7.32 -2.67
CA ALA A 148 -28.65 6.04 -1.98
C ALA A 148 -28.38 6.23 -0.48
N ILE A 149 -27.64 7.28 -0.11
CA ILE A 149 -27.39 7.67 1.29
C ILE A 149 -28.70 8.06 1.99
N ALA A 150 -29.49 8.92 1.37
CA ALA A 150 -30.80 9.33 1.88
C ALA A 150 -31.77 8.15 2.06
N ASN A 151 -31.62 7.11 1.23
CA ASN A 151 -32.38 5.85 1.34
C ASN A 151 -31.77 4.84 2.34
N GLY A 152 -30.79 5.24 3.15
CA GLY A 152 -30.27 4.45 4.27
C GLY A 152 -28.93 3.75 4.02
N CYS A 153 -28.22 4.04 2.93
CA CYS A 153 -26.84 3.56 2.77
C CYS A 153 -25.90 4.32 3.70
N ALA A 154 -25.45 3.67 4.78
CA ALA A 154 -24.61 4.29 5.80
C ALA A 154 -23.09 4.02 5.65
N ASP A 155 -22.69 3.18 4.70
CA ASP A 155 -21.29 2.80 4.49
C ASP A 155 -20.96 2.49 3.02
N VAL A 156 -19.66 2.33 2.74
CA VAL A 156 -19.17 2.04 1.38
C VAL A 156 -19.67 0.69 0.85
N PRO A 157 -19.70 -0.42 1.62
CA PRO A 157 -20.32 -1.66 1.18
C PRO A 157 -21.79 -1.51 0.75
N ALA A 158 -22.60 -0.78 1.52
CA ALA A 158 -23.99 -0.50 1.18
C ALA A 158 -24.09 0.32 -0.10
N LEU A 159 -23.26 1.36 -0.25
CA LEU A 159 -23.19 2.13 -1.50
C LEU A 159 -22.77 1.28 -2.70
N LYS A 160 -21.78 0.40 -2.53
CA LYS A 160 -21.35 -0.55 -3.57
C LYS A 160 -22.48 -1.48 -3.98
N SER A 161 -23.21 -2.03 -3.00
CA SER A 161 -24.34 -2.94 -3.27
C SER A 161 -25.52 -2.23 -3.94
N CYS A 162 -25.81 -0.99 -3.53
CA CYS A 162 -26.96 -0.23 -4.01
C CYS A 162 -26.70 0.38 -5.40
N THR A 163 -25.53 0.99 -5.59
CA THR A 163 -25.22 1.79 -6.79
C THR A 163 -24.25 1.13 -7.76
N SER A 164 -23.61 0.02 -7.37
CA SER A 164 -22.45 -0.55 -8.06
C SER A 164 -21.22 0.36 -8.12
N ALA A 165 -21.19 1.56 -7.53
CA ALA A 165 -20.01 2.41 -7.55
C ALA A 165 -18.81 1.71 -6.87
N GLY A 166 -17.66 1.63 -7.57
CA GLY A 166 -16.43 1.08 -6.98
C GLY A 166 -16.32 -0.45 -6.93
N THR A 167 -17.19 -1.18 -7.65
CA THR A 167 -17.14 -2.64 -7.81
C THR A 167 -16.22 -3.11 -8.95
N SER A 168 -15.96 -2.24 -9.95
CA SER A 168 -15.20 -2.59 -11.16
C SER A 168 -13.69 -2.32 -11.01
N CYS A 169 -13.26 -1.06 -11.08
CA CYS A 169 -11.83 -0.69 -10.95
C CYS A 169 -11.46 -0.13 -9.56
N GLY A 170 -12.46 0.21 -8.74
CA GLY A 170 -12.27 0.71 -7.37
C GLY A 170 -11.74 2.14 -7.23
N SER A 171 -11.51 2.88 -8.31
CA SER A 171 -10.88 4.22 -8.26
C SER A 171 -11.70 5.28 -7.53
N CYS A 172 -13.03 5.18 -7.56
CA CYS A 172 -13.94 6.12 -6.91
C CYS A 172 -14.21 5.83 -5.43
N VAL A 173 -13.73 4.69 -4.89
CA VAL A 173 -14.00 4.26 -3.50
C VAL A 173 -13.61 5.31 -2.44
N PRO A 174 -12.48 6.04 -2.56
CA PRO A 174 -12.17 7.13 -1.63
C PRO A 174 -13.21 8.26 -1.63
N MET A 175 -13.74 8.63 -2.81
CA MET A 175 -14.77 9.67 -2.94
C MET A 175 -16.10 9.23 -2.33
N LEU A 176 -16.42 7.94 -2.33
CA LEU A 176 -17.63 7.42 -1.66
C LEU A 176 -17.58 7.67 -0.15
N LYS A 177 -16.42 7.48 0.48
CA LYS A 177 -16.22 7.76 1.92
C LYS A 177 -16.39 9.25 2.22
N GLN A 178 -15.79 10.10 1.40
CA GLN A 178 -15.89 11.56 1.56
C GLN A 178 -17.32 12.06 1.36
N LEU A 179 -18.10 11.44 0.45
CA LEU A 179 -19.52 11.75 0.28
C LEU A 179 -20.36 11.34 1.49
N LEU A 180 -20.15 10.14 2.04
CA LEU A 180 -20.83 9.72 3.26
C LEU A 180 -20.58 10.70 4.41
N GLU A 181 -19.33 11.12 4.60
CA GLU A 181 -18.96 12.10 5.61
C GLU A 181 -19.59 13.49 5.34
N ALA A 182 -19.58 13.95 4.08
CA ALA A 182 -20.18 15.22 3.68
C ALA A 182 -21.70 15.26 3.85
N GLU A 183 -22.39 14.13 3.66
CA GLU A 183 -23.84 13.98 3.89
C GLU A 183 -24.17 13.75 5.38
N GLY A 184 -23.19 13.90 6.28
CA GLY A 184 -23.40 13.79 7.72
C GLY A 184 -23.62 12.35 8.21
N VAL A 185 -23.34 11.34 7.39
CA VAL A 185 -23.39 9.94 7.81
C VAL A 185 -22.26 9.67 8.77
N GLN A 186 -22.59 9.50 10.05
CA GLN A 186 -21.61 9.06 11.04
C GLN A 186 -21.09 7.67 10.65
N GLN A 187 -19.82 7.64 10.23
CA GLN A 187 -19.13 6.40 9.98
C GLN A 187 -18.99 5.65 11.29
N SER A 188 -19.43 4.39 11.30
CA SER A 188 -19.25 3.54 12.47
C SER A 188 -17.76 3.37 12.75
N LYS A 189 -17.39 3.54 14.02
CA LYS A 189 -16.04 3.20 14.50
C LYS A 189 -15.84 1.69 14.66
N ALA A 190 -16.90 0.90 14.54
CA ALA A 190 -16.85 -0.55 14.74
C ALA A 190 -15.86 -1.20 13.77
N LEU A 191 -15.03 -2.10 14.30
CA LEU A 191 -14.10 -2.86 13.48
C LEU A 191 -14.84 -3.76 12.49
N CYS A 192 -15.93 -4.41 12.94
CA CYS A 192 -16.85 -5.20 12.12
C CYS A 192 -18.13 -5.52 12.93
N GLU A 193 -19.05 -6.30 12.36
CA GLU A 193 -20.26 -6.79 13.05
C GLU A 193 -20.01 -7.50 14.39
N HIS A 194 -18.82 -8.06 14.61
CA HIS A 194 -18.46 -8.76 15.84
C HIS A 194 -17.99 -7.84 16.96
N PHE A 195 -17.48 -6.64 16.65
CA PHE A 195 -16.89 -5.70 17.60
C PHE A 195 -17.31 -4.27 17.27
N SER A 196 -18.07 -3.65 18.17
CA SER A 196 -18.49 -2.25 18.05
C SER A 196 -17.34 -1.24 18.27
N GLN A 197 -16.20 -1.72 18.78
CA GLN A 197 -15.01 -0.94 19.05
C GLN A 197 -14.15 -0.80 17.79
N SER A 198 -13.40 0.31 17.70
CA SER A 198 -12.36 0.48 16.67
C SER A 198 -11.14 -0.40 16.94
N ARG A 199 -10.22 -0.48 15.97
CA ARG A 199 -8.93 -1.15 16.19
C ARG A 199 -8.16 -0.52 17.36
N GLN A 200 -8.15 0.81 17.46
CA GLN A 200 -7.46 1.53 18.53
C GLN A 200 -8.09 1.20 19.89
N GLU A 201 -9.41 1.23 19.99
CA GLU A 201 -10.11 0.87 21.22
C GLU A 201 -9.86 -0.59 21.63
N LEU A 202 -9.82 -1.53 20.68
CA LEU A 202 -9.45 -2.92 20.96
C LEU A 202 -8.01 -3.07 21.43
N PHE A 203 -7.08 -2.25 20.89
CA PHE A 203 -5.70 -2.20 21.37
C PHE A 203 -5.66 -1.82 22.86
N GLU A 204 -6.33 -0.71 23.22
CA GLU A 204 -6.37 -0.23 24.60
C GLU A 204 -7.10 -1.22 25.53
N ILE A 205 -8.17 -1.86 25.07
CA ILE A 205 -8.87 -2.92 25.83
C ILE A 205 -7.93 -4.09 26.13
N ILE A 206 -7.18 -4.58 25.14
CA ILE A 206 -6.24 -5.70 25.33
C ILE A 206 -5.15 -5.30 26.33
N MET A 207 -4.61 -4.07 26.19
CA MET A 207 -3.60 -3.56 27.12
C MET A 207 -4.12 -3.40 28.55
N ALA A 208 -5.32 -2.84 28.72
CA ALA A 208 -5.91 -2.57 30.03
C ALA A 208 -6.40 -3.84 30.75
N THR A 209 -6.88 -4.83 30.00
CA THR A 209 -7.45 -6.07 30.57
C THR A 209 -6.46 -7.22 30.67
N GLY A 210 -5.38 -7.18 29.90
CA GLY A 210 -4.42 -8.28 29.79
C GLY A 210 -4.97 -9.52 29.09
N ILE A 211 -6.13 -9.45 28.41
CA ILE A 211 -6.70 -10.59 27.69
C ILE A 211 -5.75 -11.01 26.55
N ARG A 212 -5.36 -12.30 26.54
CA ARG A 212 -4.41 -12.87 25.56
C ARG A 212 -5.06 -13.81 24.53
N THR A 213 -6.37 -13.96 24.59
CA THR A 213 -7.16 -14.87 23.73
C THR A 213 -8.25 -14.10 23.01
N PHE A 214 -8.39 -14.29 21.69
CA PHE A 214 -9.56 -13.93 20.91
C PHE A 214 -10.87 -14.44 21.50
N SER A 215 -10.94 -15.69 22.00
CA SER A 215 -12.15 -16.21 22.63
C SER A 215 -12.58 -15.37 23.84
N GLY A 216 -11.66 -15.12 24.78
CA GLY A 216 -11.92 -14.25 25.93
C GLY A 216 -12.22 -12.79 25.56
N LEU A 217 -11.61 -12.26 24.49
CA LEU A 217 -11.92 -10.92 23.99
C LEU A 217 -13.33 -10.86 23.40
N LEU A 218 -13.70 -11.88 22.62
CA LEU A 218 -15.00 -12.00 21.97
C LEU A 218 -16.12 -12.19 23.00
N GLU A 219 -15.90 -13.03 24.02
CA GLU A 219 -16.86 -13.27 25.10
C GLU A 219 -17.21 -11.99 25.86
N ARG A 220 -16.19 -11.14 26.12
CA ARG A 220 -16.37 -9.96 26.96
C ARG A 220 -16.74 -8.69 26.19
N PHE A 221 -16.24 -8.52 24.97
CA PHE A 221 -16.33 -7.26 24.23
C PHE A 221 -16.92 -7.40 22.82
N GLY A 222 -17.24 -8.62 22.38
CA GLY A 222 -17.78 -8.86 21.05
C GLY A 222 -18.93 -9.87 21.05
N THR A 223 -19.26 -10.36 19.86
CA THR A 223 -20.31 -11.37 19.64
C THR A 223 -19.96 -12.29 18.46
N GLY A 224 -20.61 -13.45 18.35
CA GLY A 224 -20.47 -14.33 17.18
C GLY A 224 -19.22 -15.23 17.20
N LYS A 225 -18.58 -15.44 16.04
CA LYS A 225 -17.39 -16.32 15.89
C LYS A 225 -16.16 -15.62 15.28
N GLY A 226 -16.30 -14.34 14.94
CA GLY A 226 -15.30 -13.57 14.22
C GLY A 226 -15.26 -13.83 12.71
N CYS A 227 -14.72 -12.87 11.97
CA CYS A 227 -14.55 -12.90 10.52
C CYS A 227 -13.10 -12.64 10.07
N ASP A 228 -12.90 -12.57 8.77
CA ASP A 228 -11.66 -12.21 8.08
C ASP A 228 -11.18 -10.76 8.33
N ILE A 229 -11.99 -9.93 9.01
CA ILE A 229 -11.61 -8.59 9.46
C ILE A 229 -11.04 -8.63 10.88
N CYS A 230 -11.82 -9.11 11.85
CA CYS A 230 -11.44 -9.00 13.26
C CYS A 230 -10.39 -10.01 13.70
N LYS A 231 -10.39 -11.23 13.15
CA LYS A 231 -9.39 -12.26 13.51
C LYS A 231 -7.96 -11.79 13.23
N PRO A 232 -7.59 -11.39 12.00
CA PRO A 232 -6.23 -10.93 11.74
C PRO A 232 -5.90 -9.59 12.43
N ALA A 233 -6.90 -8.73 12.66
CA ALA A 233 -6.69 -7.48 13.40
C ALA A 233 -6.33 -7.76 14.87
N VAL A 234 -7.07 -8.63 15.55
CA VAL A 234 -6.79 -9.04 16.93
C VAL A 234 -5.48 -9.83 17.01
N ALA A 235 -5.21 -10.74 16.06
CA ALA A 235 -3.93 -11.44 15.97
C ALA A 235 -2.74 -10.46 15.91
N SER A 236 -2.85 -9.42 15.07
CA SER A 236 -1.84 -8.35 14.96
C SER A 236 -1.66 -7.60 16.28
N ILE A 237 -2.75 -7.28 17.00
CA ILE A 237 -2.67 -6.60 18.31
C ILE A 237 -2.01 -7.51 19.35
N LEU A 238 -2.43 -8.77 19.47
CA LEU A 238 -1.87 -9.71 20.44
C LEU A 238 -0.38 -9.95 20.19
N ALA A 239 0.04 -10.09 18.93
CA ALA A 239 1.43 -10.27 18.54
C ALA A 239 2.29 -9.01 18.71
N SER A 240 1.70 -7.81 18.63
CA SER A 240 2.44 -6.53 18.83
C SER A 240 2.55 -6.13 20.31
N THR A 241 1.79 -6.76 21.19
CA THR A 241 1.77 -6.52 22.65
C THR A 241 2.34 -7.69 23.45
N GLY A 242 2.72 -8.77 22.78
CA GLY A 242 3.12 -10.05 23.36
C GLY A 242 4.48 -10.57 22.91
N SER A 243 4.80 -11.78 23.38
CA SER A 243 6.01 -12.51 22.97
C SER A 243 5.74 -14.00 22.68
N GLU A 244 4.47 -14.41 22.74
CA GLU A 244 4.01 -15.74 22.39
C GLU A 244 4.19 -15.98 20.88
N HIS A 245 4.39 -17.24 20.49
CA HIS A 245 4.49 -17.56 19.08
C HIS A 245 3.13 -17.34 18.42
N ILE A 246 3.09 -16.73 17.22
CA ILE A 246 1.83 -16.42 16.51
C ILE A 246 1.00 -17.65 16.11
N LEU A 247 1.54 -18.85 16.33
CA LEU A 247 0.93 -20.15 16.06
C LEU A 247 0.58 -20.91 17.35
N ASP A 248 0.77 -20.30 18.53
CA ASP A 248 0.42 -20.91 19.81
C ASP A 248 -1.10 -20.87 20.04
N GLY A 249 -1.64 -21.99 20.52
CA GLY A 249 -3.05 -22.13 20.89
C GLY A 249 -4.01 -21.64 19.80
N GLU A 250 -4.98 -20.82 20.18
CA GLU A 250 -5.99 -20.31 19.26
C GLU A 250 -5.46 -19.25 18.27
N GLN A 251 -4.30 -18.62 18.52
CA GLN A 251 -3.76 -17.57 17.64
C GLN A 251 -3.49 -18.07 16.23
N ALA A 252 -3.12 -19.34 16.08
CA ALA A 252 -2.88 -19.97 14.79
C ALA A 252 -4.07 -19.87 13.83
N SER A 253 -5.28 -19.98 14.38
CA SER A 253 -6.53 -19.92 13.60
C SER A 253 -6.95 -18.50 13.22
N LEU A 254 -6.31 -17.49 13.82
CA LEU A 254 -6.58 -16.07 13.56
C LEU A 254 -5.70 -15.50 12.45
N GLN A 255 -4.59 -16.16 12.15
CA GLN A 255 -3.63 -15.70 11.16
C GLN A 255 -4.23 -15.76 9.75
N ASP A 256 -3.85 -14.79 8.91
CA ASP A 256 -4.06 -14.92 7.48
C ASP A 256 -3.17 -16.04 6.90
N SER A 257 -3.40 -16.42 5.64
CA SER A 257 -2.67 -17.52 5.01
C SER A 257 -1.14 -17.36 5.05
N ASN A 258 -0.64 -16.13 5.02
CA ASN A 258 0.79 -15.87 4.97
C ASN A 258 1.45 -16.03 6.35
N ASP A 259 0.83 -15.47 7.39
CA ASP A 259 1.29 -15.65 8.77
C ASP A 259 1.00 -17.08 9.30
N HIS A 260 -0.04 -17.77 8.79
CA HIS A 260 -0.34 -19.15 9.17
C HIS A 260 0.74 -20.14 8.71
N PHE A 261 1.28 -19.97 7.50
CA PHE A 261 2.35 -20.80 6.95
C PHE A 261 3.74 -20.15 7.05
N LEU A 262 3.86 -19.00 7.73
CA LEU A 262 5.11 -18.27 7.88
C LEU A 262 5.86 -18.06 6.54
N ALA A 263 5.12 -17.86 5.45
CA ALA A 263 5.62 -17.79 4.09
C ALA A 263 4.62 -17.09 3.16
N ASN A 264 5.10 -16.45 2.09
CA ASN A 264 4.22 -15.79 1.12
C ASN A 264 3.62 -16.82 0.16
N ILE A 265 2.28 -16.93 0.13
CA ILE A 265 1.59 -17.76 -0.86
C ILE A 265 1.70 -17.18 -2.28
N GLN A 266 1.85 -18.06 -3.27
CA GLN A 266 2.02 -17.75 -4.69
C GLN A 266 0.80 -18.17 -5.49
N LYS A 267 0.76 -17.79 -6.78
CA LYS A 267 -0.41 -17.95 -7.66
C LYS A 267 -0.93 -19.39 -7.78
N ASN A 268 -0.05 -20.38 -7.68
CA ASN A 268 -0.39 -21.81 -7.78
C ASN A 268 -0.43 -22.52 -6.41
N GLY A 269 -0.49 -21.78 -5.29
CA GLY A 269 -0.49 -22.38 -3.95
C GLY A 269 0.89 -22.77 -3.41
N SER A 270 1.98 -22.57 -4.17
CA SER A 270 3.34 -22.68 -3.63
C SER A 270 3.71 -21.46 -2.77
N TYR A 271 4.87 -21.50 -2.13
CA TYR A 271 5.33 -20.52 -1.15
C TYR A 271 6.70 -19.95 -1.51
N SER A 272 6.98 -18.73 -1.01
CA SER A 272 8.30 -18.11 -1.10
C SER A 272 9.04 -18.14 0.25
N VAL A 273 10.35 -18.37 0.18
CA VAL A 273 11.27 -18.44 1.33
C VAL A 273 12.26 -17.28 1.21
N VAL A 274 12.27 -16.41 2.22
CA VAL A 274 13.13 -15.22 2.26
C VAL A 274 13.89 -15.20 3.57
N PRO A 275 15.13 -15.72 3.61
CA PRO A 275 15.98 -15.60 4.79
C PRO A 275 16.33 -14.13 5.05
N ARG A 276 16.56 -13.81 6.31
CA ARG A 276 16.98 -12.49 6.77
C ARG A 276 18.43 -12.24 6.34
N VAL A 277 18.67 -11.00 5.90
CA VAL A 277 20.00 -10.48 5.57
C VAL A 277 20.05 -9.06 6.15
N PRO A 278 20.41 -8.89 7.44
CA PRO A 278 20.38 -7.60 8.12
C PRO A 278 21.23 -6.56 7.40
N GLY A 279 20.68 -5.38 7.12
CA GLY A 279 21.39 -4.33 6.39
C GLY A 279 21.80 -4.70 4.96
N GLY A 280 21.37 -5.85 4.43
CA GLY A 280 21.89 -6.40 3.17
C GLY A 280 23.31 -6.97 3.28
N ASP A 281 23.87 -7.11 4.49
CA ASP A 281 25.16 -7.72 4.75
C ASP A 281 25.06 -9.25 4.72
N ILE A 282 25.77 -9.88 3.78
CA ILE A 282 25.68 -11.32 3.53
C ILE A 282 27.06 -11.95 3.35
N LYS A 283 27.29 -13.03 4.08
CA LYS A 283 28.53 -13.81 3.97
C LYS A 283 28.53 -14.69 2.71
N PRO A 284 29.71 -14.94 2.10
CA PRO A 284 29.83 -15.86 0.96
C PRO A 284 29.24 -17.25 1.22
N GLU A 285 29.40 -17.79 2.43
CA GLU A 285 28.90 -19.12 2.79
C GLU A 285 27.37 -19.18 2.79
N HIS A 286 26.72 -18.10 3.22
CA HIS A 286 25.26 -17.97 3.18
C HIS A 286 24.74 -17.83 1.74
N LEU A 287 25.47 -17.12 0.87
CA LEU A 287 25.14 -17.07 -0.57
C LEU A 287 25.20 -18.46 -1.21
N ILE A 288 26.26 -19.23 -0.92
CA ILE A 288 26.43 -20.60 -1.41
C ILE A 288 25.29 -21.49 -0.89
N LEU A 289 24.98 -21.41 0.40
CA LEU A 289 23.90 -22.19 1.02
C LEU A 289 22.54 -21.91 0.35
N ILE A 290 22.18 -20.64 0.14
CA ILE A 290 20.93 -20.26 -0.54
C ILE A 290 20.92 -20.85 -1.96
N GLY A 291 22.04 -20.78 -2.68
CA GLY A 291 22.16 -21.36 -4.02
C GLY A 291 21.96 -22.88 -4.02
N GLN A 292 22.56 -23.59 -3.07
CA GLN A 292 22.42 -25.05 -2.93
C GLN A 292 20.98 -25.45 -2.60
N ILE A 293 20.34 -24.76 -1.64
CA ILE A 293 18.93 -24.99 -1.30
C ILE A 293 18.04 -24.73 -2.53
N ALA A 294 18.23 -23.61 -3.22
CA ALA A 294 17.45 -23.29 -4.40
C ALA A 294 17.61 -24.35 -5.50
N GLN A 295 18.81 -24.86 -5.73
CA GLN A 295 19.06 -25.91 -6.71
C GLN A 295 18.37 -27.23 -6.33
N GLU A 296 18.54 -27.68 -5.08
CA GLU A 296 18.00 -28.95 -4.58
C GLU A 296 16.47 -29.01 -4.60
N PHE A 297 15.82 -27.92 -4.19
CA PHE A 297 14.36 -27.82 -4.18
C PHE A 297 13.79 -27.27 -5.50
N GLY A 298 14.65 -26.98 -6.48
CA GLY A 298 14.27 -26.45 -7.79
C GLY A 298 13.57 -25.08 -7.71
N LEU A 299 13.99 -24.19 -6.83
CA LEU A 299 13.37 -22.90 -6.55
C LEU A 299 13.85 -21.82 -7.52
N TYR A 300 12.96 -20.92 -7.93
CA TYR A 300 13.34 -19.71 -8.68
C TYR A 300 13.91 -18.66 -7.71
N THR A 301 15.04 -18.02 -8.04
CA THR A 301 15.66 -17.01 -7.16
C THR A 301 15.54 -15.59 -7.72
N LYS A 302 15.29 -14.61 -6.84
CA LYS A 302 15.24 -13.19 -7.21
C LYS A 302 15.88 -12.28 -6.15
N ILE A 303 16.75 -11.38 -6.59
CA ILE A 303 17.22 -10.26 -5.75
C ILE A 303 16.09 -9.26 -5.56
N THR A 304 15.83 -8.88 -4.32
CA THR A 304 14.75 -7.97 -3.93
C THR A 304 15.25 -6.56 -3.67
N GLY A 305 14.35 -5.57 -3.73
CA GLY A 305 14.67 -4.18 -3.37
C GLY A 305 14.98 -3.94 -1.88
N GLY A 306 14.91 -4.98 -1.04
CA GLY A 306 15.32 -4.95 0.37
C GLY A 306 16.69 -5.60 0.62
N GLN A 307 17.53 -5.73 -0.42
CA GLN A 307 18.86 -6.37 -0.34
C GLN A 307 18.81 -7.82 0.17
N ARG A 308 17.81 -8.59 -0.29
CA ARG A 308 17.65 -10.02 0.04
C ARG A 308 17.46 -10.87 -1.20
N ILE A 309 17.67 -12.17 -1.05
CA ILE A 309 17.39 -13.19 -2.06
C ILE A 309 16.10 -13.92 -1.68
N ASP A 310 15.11 -13.89 -2.56
CA ASP A 310 13.83 -14.57 -2.42
C ASP A 310 13.83 -15.85 -3.26
N MET A 311 13.45 -16.98 -2.65
CA MET A 311 13.35 -18.29 -3.28
C MET A 311 11.88 -18.67 -3.46
N PHE A 312 11.44 -18.85 -4.70
CA PHE A 312 10.05 -19.07 -5.07
C PHE A 312 9.77 -20.51 -5.48
N GLY A 313 8.57 -21.00 -5.14
CA GLY A 313 8.04 -22.26 -5.65
C GLY A 313 8.21 -23.43 -4.70
N ALA A 314 8.46 -23.16 -3.41
CA ALA A 314 8.50 -24.20 -2.39
C ALA A 314 7.08 -24.71 -2.15
N ARG A 315 6.89 -26.02 -2.06
CA ARG A 315 5.63 -26.57 -1.55
C ARG A 315 5.57 -26.42 -0.04
N VAL A 316 4.37 -26.49 0.53
CA VAL A 316 4.17 -26.36 1.98
C VAL A 316 4.95 -27.41 2.77
N ASP A 317 4.98 -28.66 2.28
CA ASP A 317 5.70 -29.80 2.87
C ASP A 317 7.22 -29.64 2.83
N GLN A 318 7.74 -28.82 1.90
CA GLN A 318 9.18 -28.56 1.77
C GLN A 318 9.67 -27.46 2.72
N LEU A 319 8.77 -26.59 3.21
CA LEU A 319 9.16 -25.44 4.02
C LEU A 319 9.98 -25.84 5.25
N PRO A 320 9.60 -26.86 6.06
CA PRO A 320 10.38 -27.23 7.23
C PRO A 320 11.80 -27.71 6.89
N ALA A 321 11.96 -28.49 5.82
CA ALA A 321 13.28 -28.98 5.40
C ALA A 321 14.19 -27.84 4.93
N ILE A 322 13.63 -26.88 4.17
CA ILE A 322 14.35 -25.68 3.73
C ILE A 322 14.76 -24.82 4.93
N TRP A 323 13.82 -24.52 5.83
CA TRP A 323 14.09 -23.67 6.99
C TRP A 323 15.03 -24.31 8.00
N LYS A 324 14.98 -25.64 8.16
CA LYS A 324 15.96 -26.36 8.99
C LYS A 324 17.39 -26.07 8.55
N ARG A 325 17.69 -26.20 7.25
CA ARG A 325 19.02 -25.91 6.70
C ARG A 325 19.44 -24.46 6.89
N LEU A 326 18.51 -23.52 6.72
CA LEU A 326 18.77 -22.09 6.92
C LEU A 326 19.07 -21.79 8.40
N VAL A 327 18.27 -22.32 9.32
CA VAL A 327 18.40 -22.12 10.77
C VAL A 327 19.67 -22.79 11.31
N ASP A 328 19.99 -24.01 10.86
CA ASP A 328 21.21 -24.73 11.24
C ASP A 328 22.48 -23.94 10.82
N ALA A 329 22.40 -23.15 9.76
CA ALA A 329 23.47 -22.26 9.31
C ALA A 329 23.44 -20.85 9.95
N GLY A 330 22.55 -20.64 10.94
CA GLY A 330 22.42 -19.39 11.68
C GLY A 330 21.60 -18.29 10.97
N MET A 331 20.86 -18.62 9.90
CA MET A 331 19.96 -17.66 9.25
C MET A 331 18.57 -17.65 9.93
N GLU A 332 17.93 -16.48 9.92
CA GLU A 332 16.58 -16.30 10.48
C GLU A 332 15.55 -16.00 9.39
N SER A 333 14.27 -16.05 9.74
CA SER A 333 13.20 -15.57 8.86
C SER A 333 13.30 -14.08 8.60
N GLY A 334 13.24 -13.69 7.32
CA GLY A 334 13.12 -12.29 6.92
C GLY A 334 11.74 -11.68 7.15
N HIS A 335 10.75 -12.48 7.60
CA HIS A 335 9.36 -12.05 7.81
C HIS A 335 8.77 -11.31 6.59
N ALA A 336 9.16 -11.74 5.39
CA ALA A 336 8.71 -11.11 4.13
C ALA A 336 7.18 -11.24 3.93
N TYR A 337 6.57 -12.20 4.61
CA TYR A 337 5.14 -12.51 4.61
C TYR A 337 4.34 -11.60 5.55
N GLY A 338 4.81 -11.43 6.78
CA GLY A 338 4.06 -10.78 7.84
C GLY A 338 3.83 -9.27 7.62
N LYS A 339 2.81 -8.75 8.30
CA LYS A 339 2.65 -7.31 8.57
C LYS A 339 3.55 -6.94 9.74
N ALA A 340 4.85 -6.87 9.45
CA ALA A 340 5.91 -6.60 10.42
C ALA A 340 6.94 -5.63 9.85
N VAL A 341 7.95 -5.28 10.65
CA VAL A 341 9.21 -4.74 10.11
C VAL A 341 9.85 -5.78 9.19
N ARG A 342 9.88 -5.46 7.90
CA ARG A 342 10.37 -6.39 6.88
C ARG A 342 11.86 -6.30 6.70
N THR A 343 12.40 -5.13 6.34
CA THR A 343 13.80 -4.93 5.96
C THR A 343 14.26 -3.54 6.35
N VAL A 344 15.54 -3.44 6.72
CA VAL A 344 16.28 -2.19 6.83
C VAL A 344 17.35 -2.20 5.74
N LYS A 345 17.13 -1.41 4.68
CA LYS A 345 18.07 -1.29 3.56
C LYS A 345 19.22 -0.37 3.96
N SER A 346 20.47 -0.76 3.70
CA SER A 346 21.64 0.11 3.93
C SER A 346 22.29 0.52 2.60
N CYS A 347 23.14 1.55 2.64
CA CYS A 347 24.23 1.64 1.66
C CYS A 347 25.53 1.14 2.29
N VAL A 348 26.61 1.06 1.52
CA VAL A 348 27.91 0.54 1.98
C VAL A 348 28.66 1.45 2.98
N GLY A 349 27.99 2.47 3.53
CA GLY A 349 28.50 3.29 4.63
C GLY A 349 29.83 3.99 4.37
N ASN A 350 30.51 4.33 5.46
CA ASN A 350 31.88 4.86 5.47
C ASN A 350 32.95 3.75 5.43
N ASP A 351 32.57 2.48 5.55
CA ASP A 351 33.47 1.33 5.35
C ASP A 351 34.07 1.31 3.94
N TRP A 352 33.23 1.61 2.92
CA TRP A 352 33.63 1.50 1.52
C TRP A 352 33.41 2.77 0.71
N CYS A 353 32.34 3.52 0.99
CA CYS A 353 32.04 4.70 0.19
C CYS A 353 32.90 5.88 0.63
N ARG A 354 33.66 6.48 -0.30
CA ARG A 354 34.42 7.72 -0.06
C ARG A 354 33.58 8.94 0.37
N TYR A 355 32.26 8.80 0.37
CA TYR A 355 31.31 9.83 0.77
C TYR A 355 30.53 9.48 2.04
N GLY A 356 30.72 8.27 2.57
CA GLY A 356 30.08 7.85 3.81
C GLY A 356 30.56 8.74 4.94
N GLN A 357 29.60 9.39 5.61
CA GLN A 357 29.83 10.23 6.78
C GLN A 357 29.78 9.41 8.05
N GLN A 358 28.88 8.42 8.11
CA GLN A 358 28.74 7.50 9.23
C GLN A 358 28.50 6.06 8.76
N ASP A 359 28.65 5.12 9.69
CA ASP A 359 28.45 3.70 9.46
C ASP A 359 26.95 3.38 9.37
N SER A 360 26.42 3.46 8.14
CA SER A 360 25.04 3.08 7.87
C SER A 360 24.80 1.57 7.84
N VAL A 361 25.85 0.76 7.68
CA VAL A 361 25.70 -0.69 7.59
C VAL A 361 25.41 -1.23 8.98
N GLN A 362 26.26 -0.91 9.95
CA GLN A 362 26.07 -1.35 11.33
C GLN A 362 24.75 -0.82 11.91
N LEU A 363 24.44 0.47 11.72
CA LEU A 363 23.16 1.01 12.19
C LEU A 363 21.96 0.32 11.52
N ALA A 364 22.03 -0.03 10.24
CA ALA A 364 20.95 -0.78 9.58
C ALA A 364 20.80 -2.20 10.16
N ILE A 365 21.91 -2.88 10.46
CA ILE A 365 21.92 -4.18 11.12
C ILE A 365 21.26 -4.06 12.50
N ASP A 366 21.67 -3.08 13.30
CA ASP A 366 21.17 -2.88 14.66
C ASP A 366 19.69 -2.56 14.69
N LEU A 367 19.21 -1.68 13.79
CA LEU A 367 17.78 -1.41 13.66
C LEU A 367 17.01 -2.65 13.17
N GLU A 368 17.54 -3.39 12.19
CA GLU A 368 16.86 -4.58 11.68
C GLU A 368 16.75 -5.65 12.77
N LEU A 369 17.83 -5.87 13.52
CA LEU A 369 17.83 -6.81 14.61
C LEU A 369 16.93 -6.32 15.75
N ARG A 370 16.97 -5.05 16.13
CA ARG A 370 16.11 -4.50 17.20
C ARG A 370 14.62 -4.73 16.92
N TYR A 371 14.16 -4.46 15.70
CA TYR A 371 12.73 -4.50 15.39
C TYR A 371 12.28 -5.77 14.67
N ARG A 372 13.15 -6.78 14.51
CA ARG A 372 12.78 -8.03 13.84
C ARG A 372 11.57 -8.68 14.52
N GLY A 373 10.61 -9.14 13.71
CA GLY A 373 9.39 -9.79 14.19
C GLY A 373 8.28 -8.85 14.70
N LEU A 374 8.56 -7.57 14.93
CA LEU A 374 7.58 -6.61 15.45
C LEU A 374 6.38 -6.50 14.50
N ARG A 375 5.24 -7.09 14.90
CA ARG A 375 3.98 -7.02 14.15
C ARG A 375 3.37 -5.62 14.28
N ALA A 376 2.71 -5.18 13.22
CA ALA A 376 2.18 -3.84 13.07
C ALA A 376 0.91 -3.85 12.20
N PRO A 377 0.09 -2.78 12.21
CA PRO A 377 -1.12 -2.68 11.38
C PRO A 377 -0.85 -2.96 9.90
N HIS A 378 0.34 -2.61 9.42
CA HIS A 378 0.82 -3.00 8.10
C HIS A 378 2.35 -3.23 8.11
N LYS A 379 2.90 -3.77 7.01
CA LYS A 379 4.34 -3.89 6.78
C LYS A 379 5.06 -2.55 6.90
N ILE A 380 6.22 -2.57 7.55
CA ILE A 380 7.13 -1.44 7.74
C ILE A 380 8.45 -1.74 7.02
N LYS A 381 9.00 -0.76 6.31
CA LYS A 381 10.34 -0.79 5.75
C LYS A 381 11.15 0.35 6.32
N MET A 382 12.44 0.14 6.49
CA MET A 382 13.37 1.19 6.89
C MET A 382 14.52 1.30 5.90
N GLY A 383 15.24 2.42 5.96
CA GLY A 383 16.47 2.60 5.20
C GLY A 383 17.45 3.50 5.92
N VAL A 384 18.73 3.14 5.89
CA VAL A 384 19.82 3.91 6.50
C VAL A 384 20.83 4.26 5.42
N SER A 385 21.03 5.55 5.18
CA SER A 385 22.04 6.05 4.24
C SER A 385 23.16 6.74 4.98
N GLY A 386 24.41 6.36 4.69
CA GLY A 386 25.59 6.95 5.29
C GLY A 386 25.91 8.37 4.82
N CYS A 387 25.12 8.97 3.91
CA CYS A 387 25.20 10.38 3.55
C CYS A 387 23.94 10.84 2.78
N ALA A 388 23.86 12.15 2.48
CA ALA A 388 22.76 12.77 1.73
C ALA A 388 22.58 12.28 0.28
N ARG A 389 23.49 11.46 -0.27
CA ARG A 389 23.30 10.80 -1.58
C ARG A 389 22.26 9.68 -1.55
N GLU A 390 21.87 9.24 -0.36
CA GLU A 390 20.61 8.53 -0.15
C GLU A 390 20.51 7.17 -0.89
N CYS A 391 21.63 6.46 -1.09
CA CYS A 391 21.63 5.21 -1.85
C CYS A 391 20.72 4.09 -1.29
N ALA A 392 20.30 4.20 -0.02
CA ALA A 392 19.36 3.27 0.61
C ALA A 392 17.87 3.58 0.31
N GLU A 393 17.55 4.66 -0.40
CA GLU A 393 16.17 5.13 -0.64
C GLU A 393 15.40 5.34 0.69
N ALA A 394 16.10 5.72 1.77
CA ALA A 394 15.58 6.03 3.09
C ALA A 394 14.32 6.93 3.07
N ARG A 395 14.25 7.95 2.21
CA ARG A 395 13.09 8.84 2.07
C ARG A 395 11.91 8.20 1.35
N ALA A 396 12.03 6.98 0.84
CA ALA A 396 10.91 6.20 0.31
C ALA A 396 10.44 5.09 1.26
N LYS A 397 10.95 5.06 2.50
CA LYS A 397 10.63 4.05 3.52
C LYS A 397 9.78 4.64 4.65
N ASP A 398 9.11 3.78 5.41
CA ASP A 398 8.26 4.18 6.51
C ASP A 398 9.08 4.90 7.61
N VAL A 399 10.34 4.47 7.82
CA VAL A 399 11.38 5.15 8.61
C VAL A 399 12.66 5.28 7.78
N GLY A 400 13.16 6.50 7.61
CA GLY A 400 14.38 6.80 6.88
C GLY A 400 15.41 7.46 7.78
N VAL A 401 16.66 7.01 7.71
CA VAL A 401 17.78 7.56 8.47
C VAL A 401 18.87 7.98 7.49
N ILE A 402 19.33 9.23 7.60
CA ILE A 402 20.37 9.77 6.73
C ILE A 402 21.45 10.43 7.59
N ALA A 403 22.69 9.97 7.42
CA ALA A 403 23.83 10.53 8.15
C ALA A 403 24.15 11.96 7.69
N THR A 404 24.55 12.77 8.67
CA THR A 404 25.20 14.07 8.51
C THR A 404 26.55 14.03 9.23
N GLU A 405 27.35 15.08 9.06
CA GLU A 405 28.59 15.26 9.82
C GLU A 405 28.34 15.46 11.33
N LYS A 406 27.11 15.81 11.73
CA LYS A 406 26.74 16.12 13.11
C LYS A 406 25.98 14.98 13.81
N GLY A 407 25.47 14.01 13.06
CA GLY A 407 24.61 12.96 13.60
C GLY A 407 23.72 12.34 12.53
N TRP A 408 22.47 12.08 12.88
CA TRP A 408 21.49 11.43 12.02
C TRP A 408 20.23 12.26 11.86
N ASN A 409 19.78 12.41 10.61
CA ASN A 409 18.47 12.95 10.29
C ASN A 409 17.46 11.79 10.21
N LEU A 410 16.38 11.91 10.98
CA LEU A 410 15.28 10.96 11.03
C LEU A 410 14.11 11.47 10.19
N TYR A 411 13.68 10.66 9.22
CA TYR A 411 12.53 10.87 8.36
C TYR A 411 11.47 9.80 8.61
N VAL A 412 10.19 10.17 8.53
CA VAL A 412 9.07 9.23 8.75
C VAL A 412 7.95 9.42 7.72
N GLY A 413 7.12 8.39 7.55
CA GLY A 413 5.92 8.48 6.71
C GLY A 413 6.14 8.28 5.21
N GLY A 414 7.25 7.69 4.78
CA GLY A 414 7.49 7.36 3.37
C GLY A 414 6.85 6.02 2.96
N ASN A 415 6.61 5.84 1.66
CA ASN A 415 6.06 4.61 1.11
C ASN A 415 6.42 4.41 -0.38
N GLY A 416 7.22 3.39 -0.71
CA GLY A 416 7.39 2.89 -2.08
C GLY A 416 6.31 1.89 -2.50
N GLY A 417 5.08 2.36 -2.74
CA GLY A 417 3.90 1.54 -3.07
C GLY A 417 2.99 2.14 -4.14
N PHE A 418 1.72 1.67 -4.21
CA PHE A 418 0.72 2.11 -5.19
C PHE A 418 0.56 3.64 -5.24
N THR A 419 0.49 4.25 -4.05
CA THR A 419 0.54 5.70 -3.86
C THR A 419 1.87 6.05 -3.21
N PRO A 420 2.90 6.43 -4.00
CA PRO A 420 4.19 6.75 -3.44
C PRO A 420 4.14 8.03 -2.60
N ARG A 421 4.89 8.02 -1.50
CA ARG A 421 5.04 9.14 -0.58
C ARG A 421 6.49 9.27 -0.16
N HIS A 422 7.02 10.49 -0.15
CA HIS A 422 8.31 10.77 0.45
C HIS A 422 8.15 10.92 1.97
N ALA A 423 9.08 10.31 2.71
CA ALA A 423 9.21 10.52 4.13
C ALA A 423 9.60 11.98 4.40
N GLN A 424 9.04 12.52 5.48
CA GLN A 424 9.22 13.90 5.91
C GLN A 424 10.13 13.94 7.13
N LEU A 425 10.89 15.04 7.27
CA LEU A 425 11.86 15.22 8.33
C LEU A 425 11.16 15.33 9.69
N LEU A 426 11.49 14.43 10.60
CA LEU A 426 10.99 14.44 11.98
C LEU A 426 11.93 15.22 12.90
N ALA A 427 13.23 14.88 12.86
CA ALA A 427 14.28 15.50 13.65
C ALA A 427 15.65 15.37 12.95
N SER A 428 16.57 16.28 13.26
CA SER A 428 17.90 16.37 12.64
C SER A 428 19.01 16.26 13.67
N ASP A 429 20.22 15.94 13.20
CA ASP A 429 21.46 15.96 13.99
C ASP A 429 21.38 15.15 15.30
N LEU A 430 20.67 14.01 15.26
CA LEU A 430 20.50 13.14 16.41
C LEU A 430 21.76 12.30 16.67
N ASP A 431 22.09 12.12 17.95
CA ASP A 431 22.93 11.00 18.36
C ASP A 431 22.15 9.68 18.23
N GLU A 432 22.87 8.56 18.18
CA GLU A 432 22.28 7.23 17.94
C GLU A 432 21.28 6.82 19.05
N LYS A 433 21.56 7.16 20.32
CA LYS A 433 20.67 6.81 21.43
C LYS A 433 19.35 7.55 21.30
N THR A 434 19.39 8.85 21.00
CA THR A 434 18.18 9.65 20.79
C THR A 434 17.43 9.20 19.54
N LEU A 435 18.14 8.88 18.45
CA LEU A 435 17.56 8.32 17.24
C LEU A 435 16.74 7.05 17.52
N ILE A 436 17.33 6.07 18.23
CA ILE A 436 16.66 4.81 18.56
C ILE A 436 15.41 5.06 19.40
N ARG A 437 15.48 5.94 20.41
CA ARG A 437 14.31 6.30 21.24
C ARG A 437 13.18 6.90 20.40
N TYR A 438 13.49 7.78 19.46
CA TYR A 438 12.48 8.39 18.60
C TYR A 438 11.86 7.37 17.64
N ILE A 439 12.64 6.41 17.12
CA ILE A 439 12.11 5.31 16.32
C ILE A 439 11.20 4.41 17.17
N ASP A 440 11.60 4.06 18.40
CA ASP A 440 10.79 3.26 19.32
C ASP A 440 9.42 3.91 19.56
N ARG A 441 9.42 5.21 19.90
CA ARG A 441 8.21 6.01 20.12
C ARG A 441 7.35 6.10 18.87
N PHE A 442 7.94 6.40 17.71
CA PHE A 442 7.20 6.49 16.44
C PHE A 442 6.52 5.17 16.10
N LEU A 443 7.24 4.05 16.19
CA LEU A 443 6.70 2.73 15.88
C LEU A 443 5.57 2.35 16.83
N MET A 444 5.75 2.57 18.13
CA MET A 444 4.69 2.25 19.09
C MET A 444 3.48 3.15 18.93
N PHE A 445 3.67 4.46 18.74
CA PHE A 445 2.55 5.37 18.51
C PHE A 445 1.76 4.97 17.27
N TYR A 446 2.44 4.61 16.17
CA TYR A 446 1.81 4.06 14.97
C TYR A 446 1.07 2.73 15.24
N ILE A 447 1.71 1.77 15.92
CA ILE A 447 1.12 0.45 16.21
C ILE A 447 -0.16 0.56 17.05
N ARG A 448 -0.18 1.48 18.02
CA ARG A 448 -1.33 1.74 18.88
C ARG A 448 -2.48 2.43 18.14
N THR A 449 -2.17 3.46 17.36
CA THR A 449 -3.19 4.40 16.88
C THR A 449 -3.63 4.22 15.43
N ALA A 450 -2.84 3.53 14.59
CA ALA A 450 -3.23 3.35 13.20
C ALA A 450 -4.36 2.32 13.03
N ASP A 451 -5.14 2.50 11.97
CA ASP A 451 -6.23 1.61 11.60
C ASP A 451 -5.70 0.34 10.90
N ARG A 452 -6.58 -0.65 10.74
CA ARG A 452 -6.27 -1.96 10.12
C ARG A 452 -5.73 -1.77 8.71
N LEU A 453 -4.59 -2.40 8.42
CA LEU A 453 -3.90 -2.32 7.13
C LEU A 453 -3.54 -0.90 6.67
N GLN A 454 -3.55 0.09 7.58
CA GLN A 454 -3.15 1.45 7.28
C GLN A 454 -1.62 1.57 7.26
N ARG A 455 -1.05 2.17 6.21
CA ARG A 455 0.39 2.50 6.14
C ARG A 455 0.71 3.73 6.98
N THR A 456 1.97 3.92 7.34
CA THR A 456 2.40 5.11 8.11
C THR A 456 2.07 6.41 7.40
N ALA A 457 2.25 6.52 6.08
CA ALA A 457 1.94 7.74 5.34
C ALA A 457 0.46 8.20 5.46
N PRO A 458 -0.55 7.39 5.08
CA PRO A 458 -1.95 7.75 5.26
C PRO A 458 -2.37 7.80 6.73
N TRP A 459 -1.64 7.18 7.65
CA TRP A 459 -1.86 7.35 9.09
C TRP A 459 -1.48 8.77 9.53
N ILE A 460 -0.29 9.25 9.18
CA ILE A 460 0.12 10.64 9.47
C ILE A 460 -0.86 11.62 8.82
N GLU A 461 -1.28 11.38 7.57
CA GLU A 461 -2.26 12.24 6.88
C GLU A 461 -3.64 12.27 7.59
N SER A 462 -3.99 11.21 8.33
CA SER A 462 -5.27 11.12 9.06
C SER A 462 -5.25 11.73 10.46
N LEU A 463 -4.07 12.05 11.00
CA LEU A 463 -3.95 12.67 12.32
C LEU A 463 -4.25 14.16 12.23
N GLU A 464 -5.00 14.69 13.19
CA GLU A 464 -5.11 16.14 13.38
C GLU A 464 -3.71 16.71 13.66
N GLY A 465 -3.33 17.77 12.94
CA GLY A 465 -1.97 18.32 12.98
C GLY A 465 -0.91 17.50 12.24
N GLY A 466 -1.28 16.36 11.65
CA GLY A 466 -0.43 15.56 10.77
C GLY A 466 0.94 15.22 11.36
N LEU A 467 2.01 15.57 10.63
CA LEU A 467 3.39 15.33 11.08
C LEU A 467 3.77 16.15 12.32
N ASP A 468 3.21 17.34 12.50
CA ASP A 468 3.54 18.19 13.64
C ASP A 468 3.05 17.56 14.95
N HIS A 469 1.86 16.94 14.92
CA HIS A 469 1.37 16.15 16.05
C HIS A 469 2.28 14.95 16.33
N VAL A 470 2.70 14.21 15.28
CA VAL A 470 3.66 13.11 15.45
C VAL A 470 4.98 13.58 16.07
N ARG A 471 5.50 14.75 15.64
CA ARG A 471 6.71 15.34 16.20
C ARG A 471 6.54 15.69 17.67
N ASP A 472 5.39 16.25 18.04
CA ASP A 472 5.12 16.64 19.42
C ASP A 472 5.04 15.41 20.34
N VAL A 473 4.35 14.35 19.91
CA VAL A 473 4.28 13.09 20.67
C VAL A 473 5.64 12.40 20.76
N VAL A 474 6.37 12.30 19.64
CA VAL A 474 7.63 11.53 19.58
C VAL A 474 8.80 12.28 20.20
N CYS A 475 8.96 13.56 19.89
CA CYS A 475 10.13 14.35 20.32
C CYS A 475 9.89 15.06 21.65
N ASN A 476 8.71 15.67 21.83
CA ASN A 476 8.41 16.49 23.01
C ASN A 476 7.66 15.72 24.10
N ASP A 477 7.28 14.47 23.85
CA ASP A 477 6.53 13.63 24.77
C ASP A 477 5.24 14.30 25.27
N SER A 478 4.50 14.95 24.37
CA SER A 478 3.32 15.73 24.77
C SER A 478 2.17 14.90 25.37
N LEU A 479 2.21 13.57 25.21
CA LEU A 479 1.28 12.64 25.87
C LEU A 479 1.82 12.06 27.19
N GLY A 480 3.10 12.26 27.52
CA GLY A 480 3.74 11.64 28.69
C GLY A 480 3.87 10.11 28.59
N LEU A 481 3.96 9.55 27.37
CA LEU A 481 3.95 8.11 27.09
C LEU A 481 5.30 7.60 26.55
N ALA A 482 6.31 8.45 26.42
CA ALA A 482 7.60 8.08 25.84
C ALA A 482 8.24 6.87 26.54
N GLU A 483 8.29 6.86 27.87
CA GLU A 483 8.87 5.74 28.63
C GLU A 483 8.08 4.43 28.42
N GLU A 484 6.75 4.51 28.30
CA GLU A 484 5.92 3.34 28.07
C GLU A 484 6.13 2.76 26.67
N PHE A 485 6.26 3.62 25.65
CA PHE A 485 6.58 3.23 24.28
C PHE A 485 7.97 2.58 24.19
N GLU A 486 8.98 3.21 24.79
CA GLU A 486 10.34 2.67 24.85
C GLU A 486 10.38 1.32 25.58
N ALA A 487 9.66 1.20 26.71
CA ALA A 487 9.58 -0.05 27.47
C ALA A 487 8.85 -1.17 26.70
N ALA A 488 7.82 -0.85 25.92
CA ALA A 488 7.13 -1.82 25.07
C ALA A 488 8.07 -2.41 24.01
N ILE A 489 8.86 -1.57 23.33
CA ILE A 489 9.87 -2.06 22.38
C ILE A 489 10.97 -2.84 23.11
N ALA A 490 11.44 -2.38 24.27
CA ALA A 490 12.46 -3.10 25.04
C ALA A 490 12.00 -4.52 25.40
N ARG A 491 10.72 -4.71 25.78
CA ARG A 491 10.14 -6.03 26.01
C ARG A 491 10.10 -6.88 24.74
N HIS A 492 9.76 -6.29 23.59
CA HIS A 492 9.82 -6.99 22.30
C HIS A 492 11.24 -7.49 22.00
N VAL A 493 12.23 -6.60 22.12
CA VAL A 493 13.65 -6.92 21.88
C VAL A 493 14.14 -8.04 22.78
N ALA A 494 13.84 -7.96 24.08
CA ALA A 494 14.29 -8.93 25.08
C ALA A 494 13.69 -10.33 24.87
N ASN A 495 12.49 -10.42 24.29
CA ASN A 495 11.75 -11.67 24.17
C ASN A 495 11.68 -12.21 22.73
N TYR A 496 12.37 -11.60 21.77
CA TYR A 496 12.33 -12.03 20.39
C TYR A 496 12.80 -13.49 20.22
N LYS A 497 12.01 -14.27 19.48
CA LYS A 497 12.34 -15.63 19.04
C LYS A 497 12.05 -15.80 17.56
N CYS A 498 12.92 -16.52 16.84
CA CYS A 498 12.70 -16.84 15.44
C CYS A 498 11.51 -17.80 15.29
N GLU A 499 10.46 -17.37 14.57
CA GLU A 499 9.22 -18.15 14.38
C GLU A 499 9.51 -19.53 13.76
N TRP A 500 10.36 -19.58 12.72
CA TRP A 500 10.71 -20.85 12.09
C TRP A 500 11.51 -21.78 13.00
N LYS A 501 12.39 -21.24 13.86
CA LYS A 501 13.06 -22.05 14.88
C LYS A 501 12.04 -22.64 15.87
N GLY A 502 11.07 -21.83 16.31
CA GLY A 502 9.98 -22.28 17.17
C GLY A 502 9.09 -23.35 16.54
N VAL A 503 8.86 -23.29 15.22
CA VAL A 503 8.16 -24.36 14.48
C VAL A 503 8.98 -25.64 14.43
N LEU A 504 10.28 -25.56 14.16
CA LEU A 504 11.15 -26.74 14.01
C LEU A 504 11.37 -27.48 15.35
N GLU A 505 11.27 -26.77 16.47
CA GLU A 505 11.43 -27.30 17.82
C GLU A 505 10.13 -27.86 18.43
N ASP A 506 8.98 -27.63 17.78
CA ASP A 506 7.66 -28.01 18.26
C ASP A 506 6.94 -28.96 17.27
N PRO A 507 6.81 -30.26 17.61
CA PRO A 507 6.15 -31.24 16.74
C PRO A 507 4.70 -30.90 16.36
N GLU A 508 3.94 -30.21 17.22
CA GLU A 508 2.55 -29.84 16.97
C GLU A 508 2.46 -28.68 15.97
N LYS A 509 3.39 -27.72 16.04
CA LYS A 509 3.49 -26.66 15.03
C LYS A 509 3.96 -27.25 13.70
N LEU A 510 4.95 -28.14 13.75
CA LEU A 510 5.54 -28.76 12.58
C LEU A 510 4.54 -29.58 11.76
N SER A 511 3.61 -30.30 12.41
CA SER A 511 2.61 -31.13 11.73
C SER A 511 1.63 -30.36 10.85
N ARG A 512 1.63 -29.02 10.91
CA ARG A 512 0.76 -28.13 10.12
C ARG A 512 1.28 -27.91 8.69
N PHE A 513 2.55 -28.19 8.45
CA PHE A 513 3.22 -27.94 7.18
C PHE A 513 3.12 -29.15 6.24
N VAL A 514 1.89 -29.52 5.90
CA VAL A 514 1.57 -30.65 5.00
C VAL A 514 0.52 -30.23 3.98
N SER A 515 0.53 -30.85 2.79
CA SER A 515 -0.48 -30.55 1.76
C SER A 515 -1.86 -31.06 2.15
N PHE A 516 -1.94 -32.26 2.72
CA PHE A 516 -3.20 -32.89 3.13
C PHE A 516 -3.05 -33.55 4.49
N VAL A 517 -3.94 -33.23 5.44
CA VAL A 517 -3.94 -33.84 6.78
C VAL A 517 -4.07 -35.37 6.72
N ASN A 518 -4.89 -35.87 5.79
CA ASN A 518 -5.14 -37.31 5.64
C ASN A 518 -4.10 -38.04 4.77
N ALA A 519 -3.20 -37.30 4.10
CA ALA A 519 -2.12 -37.84 3.30
C ALA A 519 -0.89 -36.91 3.37
N PRO A 520 -0.20 -36.86 4.53
CA PRO A 520 0.87 -35.89 4.80
C PRO A 520 2.01 -35.91 3.77
N ASP A 521 2.31 -37.09 3.23
CA ASP A 521 3.40 -37.31 2.26
C ASP A 521 2.97 -37.08 0.81
N ALA A 522 1.68 -36.88 0.55
CA ALA A 522 1.18 -36.68 -0.81
C ALA A 522 1.36 -35.22 -1.22
N PRO A 523 2.10 -34.92 -2.31
CA PRO A 523 2.22 -33.57 -2.81
C PRO A 523 0.89 -33.10 -3.39
N ASP A 524 0.60 -31.81 -3.30
CA ASP A 524 -0.55 -31.20 -3.97
C ASP A 524 -0.33 -31.22 -5.50
N PRO A 525 -1.11 -32.01 -6.27
CA PRO A 525 -0.94 -32.13 -7.71
C PRO A 525 -1.35 -30.86 -8.47
N THR A 526 -2.01 -29.90 -7.81
CA THR A 526 -2.39 -28.63 -8.41
C THR A 526 -1.23 -27.63 -8.47
N VAL A 527 -0.18 -27.85 -7.65
CA VAL A 527 1.02 -27.01 -7.61
C VAL A 527 1.94 -27.37 -8.77
N THR A 528 1.71 -26.74 -9.92
CA THR A 528 2.44 -27.02 -11.17
C THR A 528 3.25 -25.81 -11.66
N PHE A 529 4.33 -26.08 -12.39
CA PHE A 529 5.26 -25.08 -12.91
C PHE A 529 5.49 -25.26 -14.41
N THR A 530 5.85 -24.17 -15.08
CA THR A 530 6.25 -24.14 -16.49
C THR A 530 7.47 -23.24 -16.67
N GLU A 531 8.13 -23.32 -17.82
CA GLU A 531 9.21 -22.42 -18.19
C GLU A 531 8.72 -21.33 -19.14
N TYR A 532 9.17 -20.10 -18.91
CA TYR A 532 8.89 -18.97 -19.79
C TYR A 532 10.06 -18.00 -19.85
N ASN A 533 10.65 -17.87 -21.04
CA ASN A 533 11.89 -17.12 -21.29
C ASN A 533 13.03 -17.56 -20.34
N GLY A 534 13.26 -18.87 -20.23
CA GLY A 534 14.32 -19.45 -19.39
C GLY A 534 14.10 -19.29 -17.88
N ARG A 535 12.88 -18.98 -17.44
CA ARG A 535 12.54 -18.83 -16.03
C ARG A 535 11.42 -19.80 -15.64
N LYS A 536 11.62 -20.50 -14.53
CA LYS A 536 10.54 -21.23 -13.84
C LYS A 536 9.48 -20.24 -13.36
N ARG A 537 8.22 -20.52 -13.66
CA ARG A 537 7.06 -19.77 -13.14
C ARG A 537 5.90 -20.73 -12.82
N PRO A 538 4.93 -20.33 -11.98
CA PRO A 538 3.67 -21.05 -11.84
C PRO A 538 3.04 -21.30 -13.22
N ALA A 539 2.57 -22.53 -13.45
CA ALA A 539 1.78 -22.81 -14.65
C ALA A 539 0.52 -21.94 -14.62
N PRO A 540 0.06 -21.41 -15.77
CA PRO A 540 -1.26 -20.80 -15.84
C PRO A 540 -2.31 -21.83 -15.37
N PRO A 541 -3.43 -21.39 -14.77
CA PRO A 541 -4.52 -22.29 -14.41
C PRO A 541 -4.86 -23.14 -15.63
N ASN A 542 -5.08 -24.44 -15.44
CA ASN A 542 -5.68 -25.28 -16.47
C ASN A 542 -7.19 -24.95 -16.49
N ASP A 543 -7.58 -23.82 -17.09
CA ASP A 543 -8.97 -23.35 -17.14
C ASP A 543 -9.84 -24.13 -18.14
N GLY A 544 -9.47 -25.36 -18.49
CA GLY A 544 -10.14 -26.16 -19.52
C GLY A 544 -10.06 -25.52 -20.92
N ARG A 545 -9.40 -24.38 -21.05
CA ARG A 545 -8.99 -23.80 -22.31
C ARG A 545 -7.70 -24.51 -22.69
N ALA A 546 -7.80 -25.42 -23.64
CA ALA A 546 -6.68 -25.75 -24.51
C ALA A 546 -5.92 -24.46 -24.86
N ASP A 547 -4.60 -24.55 -25.09
CA ASP A 547 -3.84 -23.53 -25.83
C ASP A 547 -4.79 -22.81 -26.78
N PRO A 548 -4.91 -21.46 -26.71
CA PRO A 548 -5.99 -20.73 -27.38
C PRO A 548 -6.16 -21.36 -28.74
N VAL A 549 -7.30 -22.07 -28.93
CA VAL A 549 -7.51 -22.86 -30.14
C VAL A 549 -7.13 -21.93 -31.26
N LEU A 550 -6.04 -22.28 -31.96
CA LEU A 550 -5.58 -21.52 -33.09
C LEU A 550 -6.74 -21.62 -34.07
N ILE A 551 -7.65 -20.64 -34.02
CA ILE A 551 -8.68 -20.44 -35.02
C ILE A 551 -7.86 -20.34 -36.29
N GLY A 552 -7.95 -21.38 -37.12
CA GLY A 552 -7.05 -21.64 -38.22
C GLY A 552 -6.98 -20.46 -39.17
N MET A 553 -6.14 -19.48 -38.86
CA MET A 553 -5.70 -18.50 -39.83
C MET A 553 -4.66 -19.21 -40.68
N PRO A 554 -4.85 -19.27 -42.01
CA PRO A 554 -3.87 -19.88 -42.89
C PRO A 554 -2.53 -19.18 -42.69
N ARG A 555 -1.47 -19.95 -42.39
CA ARG A 555 -0.11 -19.43 -42.48
C ARG A 555 0.12 -19.04 -43.93
N VAL A 556 0.29 -17.74 -44.19
CA VAL A 556 0.87 -17.29 -45.45
C VAL A 556 2.30 -17.80 -45.46
N ARG A 557 2.57 -18.79 -46.30
CA ARG A 557 3.94 -19.17 -46.65
C ARG A 557 4.57 -17.96 -47.35
N THR A 558 5.56 -17.35 -46.73
CA THR A 558 6.62 -16.66 -47.47
C THR A 558 7.57 -17.69 -48.03
#